data_AF-A0A0F2DB42-F1
#
_entry.id   AF-A0A0F2DB42-F1
#
_cell.length_a   1.000
_cell.length_b   1.000
_cell.length_c   1.000
_cell.angle_alpha   90.00
_cell.angle_beta   90.00
_cell.angle_gamma   90.00
#
_symmetry.space_group_name_H-M   'P 1'
#
loop_
_entity.id
_entity.type
_entity.pdbx_description
1 polymer ?
#
loop_
_entity_poly.entity_id
_entity_poly.type
_entity_poly.pdbx_seq_one_letter_code
_entity_poly.pdbx_strand_id
1 'polypeptide(L)'
;MTVEILSCNTGKGANPLGKQIANELNTIVKSSNEYLWFPSNGKLTPLISCKQHPERNEKMTNCISTGSIYWISDEEIHILEEKATNGDKNSAFKLYQYHMFVSLDQDLEFKWLEIAAKNGHPIAQSNLADLFFTQGNKEKAIF
;
A
#
# COMPACT_ATOMS: atom_id res chain seq x y z
N MET A 1 7.55 37.59 9.27
CA MET A 1 7.38 36.15 9.56
C MET A 1 6.95 35.49 8.26
N THR A 2 7.43 34.29 7.94
CA THR A 2 7.15 33.62 6.66
C THR A 2 6.82 32.18 7.01
N VAL A 3 5.75 31.62 6.43
CA VAL A 3 5.33 30.24 6.69
C VAL A 3 5.67 29.38 5.48
N GLU A 4 6.41 28.30 5.70
CA GLU A 4 6.78 27.36 4.64
C GLU A 4 5.89 26.11 4.67
N ILE A 5 5.36 25.74 3.51
CA ILE A 5 4.47 24.57 3.34
C ILE A 5 5.04 23.59 2.30
N LEU A 6 4.93 22.29 2.59
CA LEU A 6 5.45 21.21 1.75
C LEU A 6 4.73 21.18 0.38
N SER A 7 5.51 21.05 -0.70
CA SER A 7 5.06 21.24 -2.10
C SER A 7 4.05 20.21 -2.58
N CYS A 8 3.98 19.04 -1.92
CA CYS A 8 3.00 17.99 -2.20
C CYS A 8 1.54 18.46 -2.03
N ASN A 9 1.30 19.53 -1.27
CA ASN A 9 -0.04 20.08 -1.06
C ASN A 9 -0.36 21.32 -1.91
N THR A 10 0.58 21.90 -2.69
CA THR A 10 0.39 23.24 -3.24
C THR A 10 0.73 23.50 -4.70
N GLY A 11 0.86 22.44 -5.52
CA GLY A 11 0.77 22.53 -6.98
C GLY A 11 1.43 23.79 -7.57
N LYS A 12 2.78 23.84 -7.57
CA LYS A 12 3.59 24.91 -8.17
C LYS A 12 3.08 26.34 -7.90
N GLY A 13 2.69 26.64 -6.66
CA GLY A 13 2.46 28.01 -6.20
C GLY A 13 1.14 28.66 -6.62
N ALA A 14 0.24 27.93 -7.30
CA ALA A 14 -1.09 28.42 -7.67
C ALA A 14 -2.22 27.80 -6.82
N ASN A 15 -1.89 27.18 -5.68
CA ASN A 15 -2.88 26.48 -4.88
C ASN A 15 -3.78 27.45 -4.07
N PRO A 16 -5.12 27.33 -4.18
CA PRO A 16 -6.09 28.15 -3.46
C PRO A 16 -5.92 28.14 -1.92
N LEU A 17 -5.56 26.99 -1.35
CA LEU A 17 -5.36 26.80 0.08
C LEU A 17 -4.17 27.61 0.61
N GLY A 18 -3.05 27.64 -0.13
CA GLY A 18 -1.88 28.43 0.25
C GLY A 18 -2.20 29.94 0.29
N LYS A 19 -3.04 30.40 -0.65
CA LYS A 19 -3.49 31.80 -0.70
C LYS A 19 -4.45 32.15 0.43
N GLN A 20 -5.35 31.24 0.80
CA GLN A 20 -6.26 31.44 1.93
C GLN A 20 -5.49 31.58 3.25
N ILE A 21 -4.53 30.69 3.52
CA ILE A 21 -3.71 30.71 4.74
C ILE A 21 -2.87 32.00 4.81
N ALA A 22 -2.31 32.45 3.69
CA ALA A 22 -1.56 33.71 3.61
C ALA A 22 -2.41 34.92 4.03
N ASN A 23 -3.67 34.96 3.59
CA ASN A 23 -4.60 36.03 3.92
C ASN A 23 -5.04 35.98 5.40
N GLU A 24 -5.39 34.79 5.91
CA GLU A 24 -5.83 34.61 7.31
C GLU A 24 -4.74 35.00 8.31
N LEU A 25 -3.48 34.66 8.01
CA LEU A 25 -2.34 34.94 8.88
C LEU A 25 -1.65 36.27 8.56
N ASN A 26 -2.15 37.02 7.56
CA ASN A 26 -1.55 38.25 7.02
C ASN A 26 -0.03 38.13 6.80
N THR A 27 0.39 37.03 6.16
CA THR A 27 1.80 36.67 6.03
C THR A 27 2.10 36.06 4.66
N ILE A 28 3.38 36.02 4.27
CA ILE A 28 3.80 35.42 3.01
C ILE A 28 4.01 33.92 3.23
N VAL A 29 3.27 33.11 2.46
CA VAL A 29 3.42 31.65 2.45
C VAL A 29 4.30 31.26 1.26
N LYS A 30 5.39 30.53 1.52
CA LYS A 30 6.29 30.00 0.49
C LYS A 30 6.18 28.48 0.46
N SER A 31 6.31 27.90 -0.72
CA SER A 31 6.50 26.46 -0.86
C SER A 31 7.85 26.22 -1.50
N SER A 32 8.73 25.50 -0.79
CA SER A 32 9.99 25.07 -1.38
C SER A 32 9.67 24.03 -2.44
N ASN A 33 10.00 24.32 -3.71
CA ASN A 33 9.79 23.42 -4.84
C ASN A 33 10.72 22.18 -4.80
N GLU A 34 11.40 21.93 -3.70
CA GLU A 34 12.39 20.87 -3.59
C GLU A 34 11.72 19.58 -3.12
N TYR A 35 11.52 18.67 -4.07
CA TYR A 35 11.20 17.27 -3.85
C TYR A 35 12.34 16.61 -3.05
N LEU A 36 12.33 16.73 -1.72
CA LEU A 36 13.31 16.14 -0.82
C LEU A 36 12.60 15.26 0.21
N TRP A 37 12.55 13.95 -0.05
CA TRP A 37 12.28 12.96 0.99
C TRP A 37 13.61 12.45 1.54
N PHE A 38 13.74 12.39 2.87
CA PHE A 38 14.93 11.90 3.56
C PHE A 38 14.84 10.38 3.77
N PRO A 39 15.87 9.59 3.41
CA PRO A 39 16.07 8.28 4.02
C PRO A 39 16.76 8.43 5.40
N SER A 40 16.47 7.48 6.30
CA SER A 40 16.79 7.43 7.75
C SER A 40 18.28 7.53 8.16
N ASN A 41 19.19 7.85 7.25
CA ASN A 41 20.64 7.82 7.47
C ASN A 41 21.30 9.22 7.43
N GLY A 42 20.51 10.29 7.53
CA GLY A 42 21.02 11.63 7.85
C GLY A 42 21.93 12.28 6.79
N LYS A 43 22.02 11.70 5.58
CA LYS A 43 22.75 12.30 4.45
C LYS A 43 21.77 12.91 3.46
N LEU A 44 21.92 14.22 3.24
CA LEU A 44 21.18 15.03 2.28
C LEU A 44 21.60 14.65 0.85
N THR A 45 20.76 13.89 0.13
CA THR A 45 20.86 13.77 -1.33
C THR A 45 19.51 14.07 -1.96
N PRO A 46 19.44 14.95 -2.98
CA PRO A 46 18.19 15.27 -3.62
C PRO A 46 17.60 14.12 -4.42
N LEU A 47 16.30 13.86 -4.25
CA LEU A 47 15.57 12.94 -5.11
C LEU A 47 15.29 13.64 -6.44
N ILE A 48 16.05 13.27 -7.46
CA ILE A 48 15.89 13.78 -8.81
C ILE A 48 14.53 13.31 -9.37
N SER A 49 13.84 14.22 -10.07
CA SER A 49 12.63 13.89 -10.84
C SER A 49 12.89 12.73 -11.80
N CYS A 50 11.97 11.77 -11.91
CA CYS A 50 12.11 10.51 -12.66
C CYS A 50 12.58 10.63 -14.13
N LYS A 51 12.66 11.84 -14.69
CA LYS A 51 13.08 12.12 -16.07
C LYS A 51 14.59 12.44 -16.24
N GLN A 52 15.40 12.50 -15.18
CA GLN A 52 16.79 12.97 -15.27
C GLN A 52 17.81 12.10 -14.51
N HIS A 53 17.82 10.78 -14.73
CA HIS A 53 18.95 9.94 -14.28
C HIS A 53 19.76 9.43 -15.48
N PRO A 54 20.93 10.03 -15.79
CA PRO A 54 21.85 9.55 -16.84
C PRO A 54 22.74 8.38 -16.39
N GLU A 55 22.76 8.03 -15.11
CA GLU A 55 23.54 6.90 -14.57
C GLU A 55 22.61 5.92 -13.85
N ARG A 56 21.90 5.10 -14.64
CA ARG A 56 21.31 3.84 -14.16
C ARG A 56 22.22 2.71 -14.61
N ASN A 57 23.35 2.56 -13.92
CA ASN A 57 24.19 1.39 -14.07
C ASN A 57 23.97 0.48 -12.85
N GLU A 58 23.46 -0.72 -13.16
CA GLU A 58 23.42 -1.94 -12.33
C GLU A 58 22.72 -1.85 -10.95
N LYS A 59 21.52 -2.47 -10.87
CA LYS A 59 20.62 -2.56 -9.69
C LYS A 59 19.69 -1.36 -9.46
N MET A 60 19.05 -0.91 -10.53
CA MET A 60 17.63 -0.61 -10.40
C MET A 60 16.91 -1.95 -10.24
N THR A 61 16.84 -2.47 -9.00
CA THR A 61 15.95 -3.58 -8.67
C THR A 61 14.57 -3.14 -9.17
N ASN A 62 14.07 -3.86 -10.16
CA ASN A 62 12.86 -3.55 -10.94
C ASN A 62 11.81 -2.87 -10.06
N CYS A 63 11.25 -1.75 -10.49
CA CYS A 63 10.10 -1.17 -9.80
C CYS A 63 8.99 -2.23 -9.76
N ILE A 64 8.85 -2.94 -8.64
CA ILE A 64 7.79 -3.92 -8.44
C ILE A 64 6.58 -3.12 -7.98
N SER A 65 5.57 -3.01 -8.84
CA SER A 65 4.24 -2.53 -8.40
C SER A 65 3.70 -3.49 -7.34
N THR A 66 2.92 -2.99 -6.37
CA THR A 66 2.26 -3.85 -5.36
C THR A 66 1.50 -5.01 -6.02
N GLY A 67 0.84 -4.78 -7.15
CA GLY A 67 0.15 -5.84 -7.90
C GLY A 67 1.10 -6.91 -8.46
N SER A 68 2.33 -6.56 -8.86
CA SER A 68 3.31 -7.54 -9.35
C SER A 68 3.93 -8.40 -8.24
N ILE A 69 3.82 -8.01 -6.96
CA ILE A 69 4.25 -8.84 -5.83
C ILE A 69 3.29 -10.03 -5.65
N TYR A 70 1.99 -9.79 -5.85
CA TYR A 70 0.92 -10.76 -5.60
C TYR A 70 0.43 -11.46 -6.87
N TRP A 71 1.03 -11.15 -8.02
CA TRP A 71 0.73 -11.81 -9.27
C TRP A 71 1.13 -13.30 -9.21
N ILE A 72 0.22 -14.16 -9.62
CA ILE A 72 0.42 -15.61 -9.81
C ILE A 72 -0.22 -16.01 -11.15
N SER A 73 0.31 -17.05 -11.81
CA SER A 73 -0.24 -17.53 -13.10
C SER A 73 -1.48 -18.39 -12.88
N ASP A 74 -2.29 -18.57 -13.94
CA ASP A 74 -3.49 -19.44 -13.88
C ASP A 74 -3.16 -20.88 -13.47
N GLU A 75 -2.03 -21.42 -13.93
CA GLU A 75 -1.54 -22.75 -13.51
C GLU A 75 -1.19 -22.77 -12.01
N GLU A 76 -0.52 -21.71 -11.51
CA GLU A 76 -0.19 -21.60 -10.09
C GLU A 76 -1.45 -21.42 -9.23
N ILE A 77 -2.45 -20.67 -9.71
CA ILE A 77 -3.76 -20.54 -9.06
C ILE A 77 -4.35 -21.94 -8.84
N HIS A 78 -4.46 -22.77 -9.88
CA HIS A 78 -5.02 -24.12 -9.73
C HIS A 78 -4.27 -24.99 -8.72
N ILE A 79 -2.94 -24.94 -8.72
CA ILE A 79 -2.12 -25.68 -7.74
C ILE A 79 -2.37 -25.17 -6.31
N LEU A 80 -2.48 -23.86 -6.13
CA LEU A 80 -2.76 -23.26 -4.82
C LEU A 80 -4.17 -23.59 -4.35
N GLU A 81 -5.16 -23.62 -5.24
CA GLU A 81 -6.54 -23.99 -4.93
C GLU A 81 -6.62 -25.44 -4.41
N GLU A 82 -5.95 -26.38 -5.08
CA GLU A 82 -5.86 -27.77 -4.64
C GLU A 82 -5.20 -27.88 -3.25
N LYS A 83 -4.07 -27.21 -3.04
CA LYS A 83 -3.38 -27.24 -1.74
C LYS A 83 -4.23 -26.62 -0.63
N ALA A 84 -4.86 -25.48 -0.90
CA ALA A 84 -5.68 -24.77 0.06
C ALA A 84 -6.93 -25.57 0.45
N THR A 85 -7.57 -26.24 -0.52
CA THR A 85 -8.71 -27.14 -0.24
C THR A 85 -8.31 -28.38 0.57
N ASN A 86 -7.05 -28.81 0.47
CA ASN A 86 -6.45 -29.85 1.31
C ASN A 86 -5.90 -29.34 2.67
N GLY A 87 -6.19 -28.09 3.05
CA GLY A 87 -5.84 -27.52 4.35
C GLY A 87 -4.53 -26.73 4.39
N ASP A 88 -3.85 -26.52 3.26
CA ASP A 88 -2.65 -25.68 3.24
C ASP A 88 -3.00 -24.20 3.42
N LYS A 89 -2.82 -23.74 4.66
CA LYS A 89 -3.14 -22.38 5.09
C LYS A 89 -2.35 -21.29 4.37
N ASN A 90 -1.13 -21.59 3.93
CA ASN A 90 -0.28 -20.63 3.23
C ASN A 90 -0.74 -20.42 1.78
N SER A 91 -1.16 -21.50 1.11
CA SER A 91 -1.75 -21.43 -0.24
C SER A 91 -3.06 -20.66 -0.22
N ALA A 92 -3.92 -20.92 0.77
CA ALA A 92 -5.14 -20.14 0.97
C ALA A 92 -4.82 -18.65 1.20
N PHE A 93 -3.82 -18.33 2.03
CA PHE A 93 -3.44 -16.93 2.26
C PHE A 93 -2.86 -16.26 1.02
N LYS A 94 -2.12 -16.99 0.17
CA LYS A 94 -1.60 -16.47 -1.09
C LYS A 94 -2.73 -16.16 -2.10
N LEU A 95 -3.74 -17.02 -2.18
CA LEU A 95 -4.93 -16.78 -3.00
C LEU A 95 -5.72 -15.57 -2.48
N TYR A 96 -5.88 -15.41 -1.16
CA TYR A 96 -6.45 -14.20 -0.56
C TYR A 96 -5.72 -12.93 -1.01
N GLN A 97 -4.38 -12.92 -0.97
CA GLN A 97 -3.59 -11.76 -1.42
C GLN A 97 -3.76 -11.49 -2.92
N TYR A 98 -3.78 -12.53 -3.74
CA TYR A 98 -4.04 -12.40 -5.18
C TYR A 98 -5.41 -11.75 -5.45
N HIS A 99 -6.47 -12.23 -4.80
CA HIS A 99 -7.80 -11.68 -5.01
C HIS A 99 -7.96 -10.27 -4.41
N MET A 100 -7.27 -9.94 -3.32
CA MET A 100 -7.27 -8.59 -2.72
C MET A 100 -6.52 -7.56 -3.56
N PHE A 101 -5.39 -7.92 -4.18
CA PHE A 101 -4.47 -6.95 -4.80
C PHE A 101 -4.40 -7.02 -6.33
N VAL A 102 -4.83 -8.12 -6.94
CA VAL A 102 -4.69 -8.36 -8.38
C VAL A 102 -6.03 -8.51 -9.06
N SER A 103 -6.83 -9.53 -8.72
CA SER A 103 -8.12 -9.76 -9.39
C SER A 103 -9.23 -8.86 -8.86
N LEU A 104 -9.09 -8.34 -7.64
CA LEU A 104 -10.08 -7.51 -6.94
C LEU A 104 -11.44 -8.20 -6.80
N ASP A 105 -11.44 -9.52 -6.58
CA ASP A 105 -12.65 -10.33 -6.41
C ASP A 105 -12.94 -10.51 -4.92
N GLN A 106 -13.94 -9.78 -4.40
CA GLN A 106 -14.26 -9.74 -2.97
C GLN A 106 -14.82 -11.07 -2.44
N ASP A 107 -15.56 -11.81 -3.27
CA ASP A 107 -16.15 -13.09 -2.85
C ASP A 107 -15.04 -14.13 -2.67
N LEU A 108 -14.09 -14.18 -3.62
CA LEU A 108 -12.93 -15.05 -3.54
C LEU A 108 -11.95 -14.59 -2.46
N GLU A 109 -11.71 -13.29 -2.31
CA GLU A 109 -10.93 -12.73 -1.20
C GLU A 109 -11.43 -13.25 0.15
N PHE A 110 -12.73 -13.07 0.44
CA PHE A 110 -13.31 -13.49 1.70
C PHE A 110 -13.25 -15.01 1.88
N LYS A 111 -13.58 -15.78 0.84
CA LYS A 111 -13.48 -17.26 0.86
C LYS A 111 -12.10 -17.73 1.27
N TRP A 112 -11.05 -17.22 0.61
CA TRP A 112 -9.68 -17.67 0.87
C TRP A 112 -9.13 -17.17 2.20
N LEU A 113 -9.52 -15.97 2.63
CA LEU A 113 -9.23 -15.46 3.97
C LEU A 113 -9.82 -16.39 5.05
N GLU A 114 -11.08 -16.80 4.88
CA GLU A 114 -11.77 -17.69 5.80
C GLU A 114 -11.09 -19.08 5.88
N ILE A 115 -10.74 -19.66 4.72
CA ILE A 115 -10.03 -20.95 4.66
C ILE A 115 -8.65 -20.85 5.32
N ALA A 116 -7.89 -19.78 5.06
CA ALA A 116 -6.58 -19.57 5.68
C ALA A 116 -6.69 -19.44 7.20
N ALA A 117 -7.66 -18.68 7.69
CA ALA A 117 -7.90 -18.47 9.12
C ALA A 117 -8.32 -19.77 9.82
N LYS A 118 -9.27 -20.54 9.23
CA LYS A 118 -9.73 -21.83 9.76
C LYS A 118 -8.61 -22.87 9.84
N ASN A 119 -7.66 -22.83 8.92
CA ASN A 119 -6.48 -23.69 8.94
C ASN A 119 -5.31 -23.11 9.78
N GLY A 120 -5.54 -22.04 10.55
CA GLY A 120 -4.58 -21.51 11.53
C GLY A 120 -3.46 -20.66 10.92
N HIS A 121 -3.72 -19.92 9.84
CA HIS A 121 -2.80 -18.89 9.36
C HIS A 121 -2.90 -17.64 10.25
N PRO A 122 -1.85 -17.27 11.00
CA PRO A 122 -1.96 -16.26 12.07
C PRO A 122 -2.45 -14.89 11.57
N ILE A 123 -1.92 -14.44 10.43
CA ILE A 123 -2.31 -13.14 9.83
C ILE A 123 -3.75 -13.20 9.32
N ALA A 124 -4.20 -14.36 8.82
CA ALA A 124 -5.56 -14.49 8.31
C ALA A 124 -6.57 -14.45 9.46
N GLN A 125 -6.25 -15.08 10.59
CA GLN A 125 -7.08 -15.02 11.80
C GLN A 125 -7.23 -13.57 12.29
N SER A 126 -6.14 -12.81 12.36
CA SER A 126 -6.20 -11.38 12.74
C SER A 126 -7.04 -10.56 11.75
N ASN A 127 -6.78 -10.69 10.45
CA ASN A 127 -7.53 -9.95 9.42
C ASN A 127 -9.03 -10.29 9.43
N LEU A 128 -9.38 -11.56 9.62
CA LEU A 128 -10.77 -12.00 9.68
C LEU A 128 -11.47 -11.54 10.96
N ALA A 129 -10.76 -11.52 12.09
CA ALA A 129 -11.28 -10.95 13.34
C ALA A 129 -11.56 -9.45 13.21
N ASP A 130 -10.66 -8.69 12.60
CA ASP A 130 -10.85 -7.26 12.33
C ASP A 130 -12.04 -7.01 11.39
N LEU A 131 -12.19 -7.84 10.35
CA LEU A 131 -13.33 -7.77 9.43
C LEU A 131 -14.66 -8.02 10.18
N PHE A 132 -14.73 -9.02 11.05
CA PHE A 132 -15.94 -9.27 11.82
C PHE A 132 -16.20 -8.20 12.88
N PHE A 133 -15.15 -7.64 13.50
CA PHE A 133 -15.28 -6.54 14.44
C PHE A 133 -15.85 -5.28 13.78
N THR A 134 -15.36 -4.93 12.59
CA THR A 134 -15.83 -3.78 11.81
C THR A 134 -17.27 -3.95 11.31
N GLN A 135 -17.69 -5.19 11.04
CA GLN A 135 -19.08 -5.53 10.71
C GLN A 135 -20.00 -5.63 11.94
N GLY A 136 -19.48 -5.42 13.16
CA GLY A 136 -20.25 -5.54 14.40
C GLY A 136 -20.55 -6.99 14.82
N ASN A 137 -20.01 -7.98 14.12
CA ASN A 137 -20.22 -9.40 14.39
C ASN A 137 -19.13 -9.97 15.32
N LYS A 138 -19.10 -9.46 16.55
CA LYS A 138 -18.02 -9.77 17.51
C LYS A 138 -17.91 -11.24 17.89
N GLU A 139 -19.01 -11.99 17.82
CA GLU A 139 -19.04 -13.43 18.13
C GLU A 139 -18.22 -14.25 17.12
N LYS A 140 -18.17 -13.80 15.85
CA LYS A 140 -17.39 -14.44 14.79
C LYS A 140 -15.92 -14.03 14.80
N ALA A 141 -15.51 -13.05 15.60
CA ALA A 141 -14.14 -12.57 15.67
C ALA A 141 -13.22 -13.42 16.58
N ILE A 142 -13.71 -14.56 17.09
CA ILE A 142 -12.99 -15.43 18.02
C ILE A 142 -12.42 -16.62 17.23
N PHE A 143 -11.09 -16.71 17.14
CA PHE A 143 -10.34 -17.77 16.45
C PHE A 143 -9.19 -18.30 17.31
#